data_AF-D2HSH6-F1
#
_entry.id   AF-D2HSH6-F1
#
_cell.length_a   1.000
_cell.length_b   1.000
_cell.length_c   1.000
_cell.angle_alpha   90.00
_cell.angle_beta   90.00
_cell.angle_gamma   90.00
#
_symmetry.space_group_name_H-M   'P 1'
#
loop_
_entity.id
_entity.type
_entity.pdbx_description
1 polymer ?
#
loop_
_entity_poly.entity_id
_entity_poly.type
_entity_poly.pdbx_seq_one_letter_code
_entity_poly.pdbx_strand_id
1 'polypeptide(L)'
;QGGQALSWALLLLFSGSPFLMTHGSRSEEEAEGNGQKAMQRYFLGTVEYALHIFNLQNNDTKAYKLVRILNSRRELLMEKNTMVFSMKLQLRRTRCGKFDEDIDNCPSQTSSEQNNVRHTV
;
A
#
# COMPACT_ATOMS: atom_id res chain seq x y z
N GLN A 1 20.81 45.52 56.55
CA GLN A 1 22.00 45.89 55.76
C GLN A 1 22.95 44.71 55.82
N GLY A 2 23.38 44.20 54.67
CA GLY A 2 24.37 43.13 54.58
C GLY A 2 24.34 42.41 53.23
N GLY A 3 25.37 42.64 52.41
CA GLY A 3 25.89 41.65 51.46
C GLY A 3 25.39 41.69 50.01
N GLN A 4 26.19 42.31 49.15
CA GLN A 4 26.50 41.94 47.73
C GLN A 4 26.54 40.40 47.51
N ALA A 5 26.39 39.82 46.32
CA ALA A 5 26.37 40.27 44.93
C ALA A 5 25.79 39.14 44.05
N LEU A 6 25.41 39.50 42.82
CA LEU A 6 25.11 38.57 41.72
C LEU A 6 26.06 37.36 41.68
N SER A 7 25.52 36.13 41.64
CA SER A 7 26.28 35.00 41.07
C SER A 7 25.45 33.79 40.66
N TRP A 8 24.16 33.91 40.31
CA TRP A 8 23.40 32.76 39.78
C TRP A 8 22.95 32.93 38.31
N ALA A 9 23.15 34.12 37.73
CA ALA A 9 22.75 34.40 36.36
C ALA A 9 23.77 33.95 35.28
N LEU A 10 24.93 33.40 35.65
CA LEU A 10 26.01 33.05 34.70
C LEU A 10 26.40 31.56 34.65
N LEU A 11 25.82 30.69 35.47
CA LEU A 11 26.24 29.28 35.57
C LEU A 11 25.37 28.24 34.85
N LEU A 12 24.30 28.63 34.15
CA LEU A 12 23.56 27.71 33.26
C LEU A 12 23.67 28.04 31.76
N LEU A 13 24.55 28.98 31.40
CA LEU A 13 25.01 29.15 30.01
C LEU A 13 25.97 28.04 29.54
N PHE A 14 26.21 27.01 30.35
CA PHE A 14 27.11 25.89 30.08
C PHE A 14 26.45 24.49 30.08
N SER A 15 25.14 24.41 29.82
CA SER A 15 24.56 23.20 29.21
C SER A 15 24.20 23.49 27.76
N GLY A 16 25.13 24.11 27.05
CA GLY A 16 25.14 24.07 25.61
C GLY A 16 25.34 22.63 25.16
N SER A 17 24.28 22.02 24.66
CA SER A 17 24.42 21.00 23.63
C SER A 17 23.76 21.54 22.36
N PRO A 18 24.50 22.28 21.51
CA PRO A 18 24.18 22.33 20.11
C PRO A 18 24.78 21.08 19.46
N PHE A 19 24.41 19.88 19.94
CA PHE A 19 24.53 18.71 19.08
C PHE A 19 23.29 18.70 18.21
N LEU A 20 23.35 19.58 17.20
CA LEU A 20 22.89 19.23 15.87
C LEU A 20 23.53 17.89 15.51
N MET A 21 22.92 16.80 15.94
CA MET A 21 23.17 15.49 15.38
C MET A 21 22.20 15.32 14.21
N THR A 22 22.37 16.18 13.20
CA THR A 22 21.90 15.92 11.84
C THR A 22 22.86 14.91 11.21
N HIS A 23 22.88 13.70 11.74
CA HIS A 23 23.55 12.56 11.13
C HIS A 23 22.68 11.32 11.41
N GLY A 24 21.69 11.10 10.55
CA GLY A 24 20.89 9.89 10.59
C GLY A 24 19.58 9.91 9.80
N SER A 25 18.91 11.04 9.60
CA SER A 25 17.54 11.05 9.03
C SER A 25 17.47 10.98 7.50
N ARG A 26 18.37 10.21 6.87
CA ARG A 26 18.21 9.82 5.46
C ARG A 26 18.04 8.32 5.33
N SER A 27 18.72 7.53 6.18
CA SER A 27 18.66 6.07 6.13
C SER A 27 17.34 5.50 6.64
N GLU A 28 16.73 6.08 7.68
CA GLU A 28 15.47 5.60 8.25
C GLU A 28 14.28 5.95 7.34
N GLU A 29 14.24 7.18 6.80
CA GLU A 29 13.23 7.60 5.81
C GLU A 29 13.34 6.79 4.51
N GLU A 30 14.56 6.51 4.03
CA GLU A 30 14.78 5.68 2.85
C GLU A 30 14.43 4.20 3.11
N ALA A 31 14.70 3.66 4.30
CA ALA A 31 14.34 2.28 4.67
C ALA A 31 12.82 2.11 4.87
N GLU A 32 12.18 3.04 5.56
CA GLU A 32 10.72 3.08 5.73
C GLU A 32 10.02 3.28 4.37
N GLY A 33 10.53 4.19 3.55
CA GLY A 33 10.06 4.40 2.17
C GLY A 33 10.24 3.17 1.28
N ASN A 34 11.36 2.46 1.39
CA ASN A 34 11.60 1.21 0.66
C ASN A 34 10.66 0.10 1.14
N GLY A 35 10.42 -0.01 2.45
CA GLY A 35 9.46 -0.93 3.04
C GLY A 35 8.03 -0.66 2.56
N GLN A 36 7.61 0.61 2.55
CA GLN A 36 6.30 1.03 2.05
C GLN A 36 6.14 0.72 0.56
N LYS A 37 7.19 0.94 -0.24
CA LYS A 37 7.21 0.59 -1.66
C LYS A 37 7.13 -0.92 -1.89
N ALA A 38 7.84 -1.72 -1.08
CA ALA A 38 7.75 -3.18 -1.13
C ALA A 38 6.32 -3.66 -0.79
N MET A 39 5.72 -3.12 0.27
CA MET A 39 4.34 -3.44 0.65
C MET A 39 3.34 -3.09 -0.45
N GLN A 40 3.52 -1.95 -1.13
CA GLN A 40 2.69 -1.56 -2.26
C GLN A 40 2.79 -2.56 -3.42
N ARG A 41 4.01 -3.05 -3.73
CA ARG A 41 4.21 -4.08 -4.75
C ARG A 41 3.52 -5.40 -4.38
N TYR A 42 3.61 -5.83 -3.13
CA TYR A 42 2.92 -7.04 -2.67
C TYR A 42 1.41 -6.90 -2.76
N PHE A 43 0.87 -5.74 -2.40
CA PHE A 43 -0.54 -5.46 -2.54
C PHE A 43 -1.00 -5.55 -4.01
N LEU A 44 -0.29 -4.87 -4.92
CA LEU A 44 -0.62 -4.91 -6.35
C LEU A 44 -0.49 -6.32 -6.94
N GLY A 45 0.58 -7.04 -6.60
CA GLY A 45 0.74 -8.44 -7.02
C GLY A 45 -0.37 -9.35 -6.49
N THR A 46 -0.89 -9.09 -5.28
CA THR A 46 -2.03 -9.84 -4.73
C THR A 46 -3.32 -9.54 -5.49
N VAL A 47 -3.55 -8.29 -5.90
CA VAL A 47 -4.69 -7.90 -6.74
C VAL A 47 -4.62 -8.57 -8.11
N GLU A 48 -3.45 -8.59 -8.74
CA GLU A 48 -3.21 -9.26 -10.02
C GLU A 48 -3.44 -10.77 -9.91
N TYR A 49 -2.89 -11.40 -8.86
CA TYR A 49 -3.10 -12.82 -8.57
C TYR A 49 -4.59 -13.15 -8.37
N ALA A 50 -5.29 -12.36 -7.54
CA ALA A 50 -6.72 -12.55 -7.31
C ALA A 50 -7.54 -12.40 -8.61
N LEU A 51 -7.22 -11.42 -9.44
CA LEU A 51 -7.87 -11.24 -10.75
C LEU A 51 -7.62 -12.43 -11.68
N HIS A 52 -6.39 -12.95 -11.70
CA HIS A 52 -6.04 -14.13 -12.48
C HIS A 52 -6.84 -15.36 -12.02
N ILE A 53 -6.86 -15.64 -10.71
CA ILE A 53 -7.62 -16.76 -10.16
C ILE A 53 -9.12 -16.61 -10.43
N PHE A 54 -9.68 -15.40 -10.29
CA PHE A 54 -11.07 -15.14 -10.63
C PHE A 54 -11.37 -15.47 -12.09
N ASN A 55 -10.54 -15.02 -13.04
CA ASN A 55 -10.71 -15.32 -14.46
C ASN A 55 -10.60 -16.81 -14.78
N LEU A 56 -9.72 -17.53 -14.08
CA LEU A 56 -9.53 -18.97 -14.26
C LEU A 56 -10.75 -19.77 -13.78
N GLN A 57 -11.29 -19.40 -12.61
CA GLN A 57 -12.36 -20.13 -11.93
C GLN A 57 -13.77 -19.73 -12.39
N ASN A 58 -13.94 -18.52 -12.89
CA ASN A 58 -15.23 -18.04 -13.35
C ASN A 58 -15.71 -18.83 -14.59
N ASN A 59 -17.00 -19.17 -14.61
CA ASN A 59 -17.62 -19.98 -15.68
C ASN A 59 -17.86 -19.20 -16.98
N ASP A 60 -17.63 -17.88 -16.99
CA ASP A 60 -17.74 -17.08 -18.20
C ASP A 60 -16.66 -17.47 -19.21
N THR A 61 -16.99 -17.35 -20.49
CA THR A 61 -16.02 -17.53 -21.58
C THR A 61 -15.15 -16.30 -21.78
N LYS A 62 -15.60 -15.14 -21.28
CA LYS A 62 -14.92 -13.85 -21.39
C LYS A 62 -14.06 -13.56 -20.16
N ALA A 63 -13.00 -12.82 -20.42
CA ALA A 63 -12.14 -12.29 -19.37
C ALA A 63 -12.80 -11.10 -18.65
N TYR A 64 -12.29 -10.82 -17.46
CA TYR A 64 -12.64 -9.70 -16.59
C TYR A 64 -11.37 -8.94 -16.26
N LYS A 65 -11.50 -7.62 -16.20
CA LYS A 65 -10.42 -6.73 -15.76
C LYS A 65 -10.81 -5.92 -14.55
N LEU A 66 -9.81 -5.47 -13.80
CA LEU A 66 -10.02 -4.57 -12.68
C LEU A 66 -10.52 -3.21 -13.18
N VAL A 67 -11.62 -2.72 -12.61
CA VAL A 67 -12.07 -1.33 -12.76
C VAL A 67 -11.48 -0.48 -11.65
N ARG A 68 -11.67 -0.92 -10.40
CA ARG A 68 -11.13 -0.26 -9.21
C ARG A 68 -11.20 -1.18 -8.00
N ILE A 69 -10.39 -0.85 -7.01
CA ILE A 69 -10.43 -1.43 -5.67
C ILE A 69 -11.42 -0.60 -4.86
N LEU A 70 -12.46 -1.24 -4.32
CA LEU A 70 -13.52 -0.58 -3.54
C LEU A 70 -13.15 -0.48 -2.06
N ASN A 71 -12.47 -1.50 -1.53
CA ASN A 71 -11.99 -1.54 -0.17
C ASN A 71 -10.77 -2.47 -0.10
N SER A 72 -9.87 -2.21 0.82
CA SER A 72 -8.78 -3.12 1.16
C SER A 72 -8.41 -3.01 2.62
N ARG A 73 -8.00 -4.13 3.20
CA ARG A 73 -7.45 -4.22 4.54
C ARG A 73 -6.19 -5.06 4.50
N ARG A 74 -5.17 -4.60 5.19
CA ARG A 74 -3.92 -5.34 5.41
C ARG A 74 -3.89 -5.84 6.84
N GLU A 75 -3.54 -7.10 7.00
CA GLU A 75 -3.34 -7.73 8.29
C GLU A 75 -1.94 -8.37 8.32
N LEU A 76 -1.20 -8.11 9.39
CA LEU A 76 0.10 -8.73 9.64
C LEU A 76 -0.09 -9.84 10.68
N LEU A 77 0.10 -11.09 10.26
CA LEU A 77 0.06 -12.25 11.13
C LEU A 77 1.46 -12.46 11.74
N MET A 78 1.66 -11.87 12.91
CA MET A 78 2.95 -11.86 13.65
C MET A 78 3.53 -13.28 13.81
N GLU A 79 2.70 -14.26 14.15
CA GLU A 79 3.11 -15.65 14.38
C GLU A 79 3.74 -16.32 13.16
N LYS A 80 3.29 -15.94 11.95
CA LYS A 80 3.75 -16.51 10.68
C LYS A 80 4.59 -15.54 9.87
N ASN A 81 4.89 -14.36 10.41
CA ASN A 81 5.49 -13.24 9.70
C ASN A 81 4.87 -13.04 8.28
N THR A 82 3.56 -13.21 8.18
CA THR A 82 2.84 -13.26 6.89
C THR A 82 1.93 -12.04 6.77
N MET A 83 1.92 -11.42 5.59
CA MET A 83 1.02 -10.33 5.26
C MET A 83 -0.17 -10.86 4.48
N VAL A 84 -1.38 -10.55 4.96
CA VAL A 84 -2.63 -10.92 4.31
C VAL A 84 -3.35 -9.65 3.88
N PHE A 85 -3.91 -9.67 2.68
CA PHE A 85 -4.75 -8.60 2.17
C PHE A 85 -6.15 -9.14 1.93
N SER A 86 -7.14 -8.52 2.56
CA SER A 86 -8.53 -8.67 2.14
C SER A 86 -8.93 -7.47 1.33
N MET A 87 -9.72 -7.68 0.28
CA MET A 87 -10.07 -6.60 -0.63
C MET A 87 -11.39 -6.86 -1.33
N LYS A 88 -12.06 -5.76 -1.67
CA LYS A 88 -13.25 -5.78 -2.51
C LYS A 88 -12.93 -5.15 -3.83
N LEU A 89 -13.00 -5.94 -4.89
CA LEU A 89 -12.66 -5.53 -6.25
C LEU A 89 -13.94 -5.29 -7.05
N GLN A 90 -13.95 -4.22 -7.85
CA GLN A 90 -14.92 -4.03 -8.91
C GLN A 90 -14.28 -4.48 -10.21
N LEU A 91 -14.82 -5.55 -10.79
CA LEU A 91 -14.36 -6.15 -12.03
C LEU A 91 -15.33 -5.82 -13.16
N ARG A 92 -14.85 -5.76 -14.39
CA ARG A 92 -15.67 -5.56 -15.57
C ARG A 92 -15.31 -6.57 -16.65
N ARG A 93 -16.34 -7.19 -17.19
CA ARG A 93 -16.23 -8.09 -18.33
C ARG A 93 -15.64 -7.40 -19.56
N THR A 94 -14.77 -8.10 -20.26
CA THR A 94 -14.11 -7.63 -21.49
C THR A 94 -14.71 -8.32 -22.72
N ARG A 95 -14.23 -7.95 -23.90
CA ARG A 95 -14.62 -8.61 -25.16
C ARG A 95 -13.76 -9.84 -25.48
N CYS A 96 -12.61 -9.99 -24.83
CA CYS A 96 -11.65 -11.06 -25.05
C CYS A 96 -12.06 -12.34 -24.31
N GLY A 97 -11.65 -13.48 -24.85
CA GLY A 97 -11.72 -14.77 -24.19
C GLY A 97 -10.84 -14.82 -22.96
N LYS A 98 -11.19 -15.67 -22.00
CA LYS A 98 -10.41 -15.86 -20.76
C LYS A 98 -9.01 -16.45 -20.95
N PHE A 99 -8.72 -16.96 -22.15
CA PHE A 99 -7.41 -17.52 -22.53
C PHE A 99 -6.76 -16.74 -23.68
N ASP A 100 -7.31 -15.58 -24.04
CA ASP A 100 -6.66 -14.70 -25.01
C ASP A 100 -5.41 -14.10 -24.35
N GLU A 101 -4.36 -13.92 -25.15
CA GLU A 101 -3.19 -13.17 -24.71
C GLU A 101 -3.56 -11.70 -24.47
N ASP A 102 -2.90 -11.06 -23.50
CA ASP A 102 -3.01 -9.61 -23.26
C ASP A 102 -4.44 -9.11 -22.87
N ILE A 103 -5.01 -9.71 -21.82
CA ILE A 103 -6.30 -9.31 -21.25
C ILE A 103 -6.28 -7.85 -20.75
N ASP A 104 -5.10 -7.33 -20.37
CA ASP A 104 -4.95 -5.98 -19.81
C ASP A 104 -5.25 -4.89 -20.84
N ASN A 105 -4.84 -5.10 -22.10
CA ASN A 105 -5.18 -4.19 -23.21
C ASN A 105 -6.57 -4.45 -23.79
N CYS A 106 -7.32 -5.42 -23.26
CA CYS A 106 -8.62 -5.78 -23.81
C CYS A 106 -9.69 -4.70 -23.58
N PRO A 107 -10.43 -4.31 -24.64
CA PRO A 107 -11.54 -3.37 -24.51
C PRO A 107 -12.68 -3.95 -23.67
N SER A 108 -13.27 -3.10 -22.83
CA SER A 108 -14.46 -3.44 -22.06
C SER A 108 -15.67 -3.69 -22.95
N GLN A 109 -16.59 -4.53 -22.48
CA GLN A 109 -17.91 -4.63 -23.11
C GLN A 109 -18.70 -3.33 -22.87
N THR A 110 -19.38 -2.84 -23.91
CA THR A 110 -20.03 -1.52 -23.95
C THR A 110 -21.45 -1.49 -23.38
N SER A 111 -22.05 -2.63 -23.02
CA SER A 111 -23.40 -2.64 -22.45
C SER A 111 -23.41 -2.16 -20.99
N SER A 112 -24.34 -1.23 -20.71
CA SER A 112 -24.56 -0.48 -19.47
C SER A 112 -24.63 -1.37 -18.23
N GLU A 113 -23.83 -1.02 -17.21
CA GLU A 113 -23.81 -1.45 -15.79
C GLU A 113 -23.88 -2.95 -15.40
N GLN A 114 -24.48 -3.82 -16.20
CA GLN A 114 -24.76 -5.23 -15.88
C GLN A 114 -23.53 -6.15 -15.88
N ASN A 115 -22.37 -5.67 -16.35
CA ASN A 115 -21.13 -6.46 -16.42
C ASN A 115 -20.14 -6.17 -15.27
N ASN A 116 -20.53 -5.33 -14.32
CA ASN A 116 -19.68 -5.03 -13.16
C ASN A 116 -19.90 -6.08 -12.07
N VAL A 117 -18.89 -6.90 -11.79
CA VAL A 117 -18.93 -7.90 -10.72
C VAL A 117 -18.17 -7.37 -9.52
N ARG A 118 -18.75 -7.51 -8.32
CA ARG A 118 -18.05 -7.24 -7.07
C ARG A 118 -17.50 -8.56 -6.54
N HIS A 119 -16.18 -8.65 -6.43
CA HIS A 119 -15.50 -9.83 -5.89
C HIS A 119 -14.83 -9.48 -4.57
N THR A 120 -15.01 -10.32 -3.55
CA THR A 120 -14.34 -10.20 -2.26
C THR A 120 -13.28 -11.29 -2.19
N VAL A 121 -12.06 -10.87 -1.91
CA VAL A 121 -10.87 -11.70 -1.70
C VAL A 121 -10.50 -11.63 -0.23
#